data_AF-A0A119DTD3-F1
#
_entry.id   AF-A0A119DTD3-F1
#
_cell.length_a   1.000
_cell.length_b   1.000
_cell.length_c   1.000
_cell.angle_alpha   90.00
_cell.angle_beta   90.00
_cell.angle_gamma   90.00
#
_symmetry.space_group_name_H-M   'P 1'
#
loop_
_entity.id
_entity.type
_entity.pdbx_description
1 polymer ?
#
loop_
_entity_poly.entity_id
_entity_poly.type
_entity_poly.pdbx_seq_one_letter_code
_entity_poly.pdbx_strand_id
1 'polypeptide(L)'
;MGCMMPARPYPATLTPALGRVLGMMVWETGPIAHALRASGQAIERTPEAEQAAVLHWLTGFALEHGADWERHAAAALHVLTESKGG
;
A
#
# COMPACT_ATOMS: atom_id res chain seq x y z
N MET A 1 8.09 21.85 -14.63
CA MET A 1 8.98 20.77 -14.17
C MET A 1 8.14 19.69 -13.53
N GLY A 2 7.99 18.52 -14.15
CA GLY A 2 7.44 17.36 -13.46
C GLY A 2 8.54 16.73 -12.62
N CYS A 3 8.32 16.56 -11.31
CA CYS A 3 9.24 15.80 -10.47
C CYS A 3 9.26 14.35 -10.95
N MET A 4 10.37 13.91 -11.53
CA MET A 4 10.60 12.49 -11.80
C MET A 4 10.64 11.77 -10.45
N MET A 5 9.61 10.99 -10.15
CA MET A 5 9.64 10.09 -8.99
C MET A 5 10.73 9.05 -9.25
N PRO A 6 11.70 8.86 -8.33
CA PRO A 6 12.72 7.84 -8.51
C PRO A 6 12.05 6.48 -8.69
N ALA A 7 12.39 5.79 -9.77
CA ALA A 7 11.91 4.44 -10.01
C ALA A 7 12.38 3.52 -8.88
N ARG A 8 11.45 2.83 -8.23
CA ARG A 8 11.76 1.80 -7.22
C ARG A 8 12.08 0.51 -7.97
N PRO A 9 13.34 0.04 -8.00
CA PRO A 9 13.69 -1.16 -8.76
C PRO A 9 12.96 -2.37 -8.15
N TYR A 10 12.27 -3.13 -8.99
CA TYR A 10 11.65 -4.38 -8.55
C TYR A 10 12.72 -5.48 -8.50
N PRO A 11 12.85 -6.22 -7.38
CA PRO A 11 13.93 -7.19 -7.22
C PRO A 11 13.72 -8.44 -8.09
N ALA A 12 14.83 -9.03 -8.57
CA ALA A 12 14.79 -10.27 -9.34
C ALA A 12 14.40 -11.51 -8.51
N THR A 13 14.50 -11.42 -7.19
CA THR A 13 14.12 -12.47 -6.24
C THR A 13 13.07 -11.94 -5.28
N LEU A 14 12.08 -12.78 -4.96
CA LEU A 14 11.02 -12.42 -4.02
C LEU A 14 11.61 -12.25 -2.62
N THR A 15 11.63 -11.00 -2.13
CA THR A 15 12.06 -10.73 -0.76
C THR A 15 10.98 -11.16 0.24
N PRO A 16 11.32 -11.42 1.51
CA PRO A 16 10.32 -11.76 2.53
C PRO A 16 9.22 -10.70 2.67
N ALA A 17 9.58 -9.40 2.57
CA ALA A 17 8.63 -8.30 2.62
C ALA A 17 7.63 -8.33 1.45
N LEU A 18 8.14 -8.46 0.22
CA LEU A 18 7.30 -8.61 -0.97
C LEU A 18 6.45 -9.88 -0.93
N GLY A 19 7.00 -11.00 -0.47
CA GLY A 19 6.26 -12.25 -0.36
C GLY A 19 5.08 -12.13 0.60
N ARG A 20 5.25 -11.41 1.72
CA ARG A 20 4.16 -11.14 2.67
C ARG A 20 3.10 -10.22 2.08
N VAL A 21 3.49 -9.14 1.42
CA VAL A 21 2.54 -8.22 0.76
C VAL A 21 1.76 -8.96 -0.33
N LEU A 22 2.44 -9.58 -1.28
CA LEU A 22 1.81 -10.23 -2.43
C LEU A 22 1.01 -11.48 -2.06
N GLY A 23 1.28 -12.05 -0.88
CA GLY A 23 0.51 -13.16 -0.33
C GLY A 23 -0.76 -12.75 0.41
N MET A 24 -1.05 -11.46 0.58
CA MET A 24 -2.25 -11.00 1.27
C MET A 24 -3.50 -11.35 0.49
N MET A 25 -4.49 -11.86 1.22
CA MET A 25 -5.78 -12.26 0.69
C MET A 25 -6.76 -11.09 0.70
N VAL A 26 -7.78 -11.15 -0.16
CA VAL A 26 -8.77 -10.07 -0.35
C VAL A 26 -9.51 -9.66 0.94
N TRP A 27 -9.74 -10.59 1.87
CA TRP A 27 -10.40 -10.27 3.15
C TRP A 27 -9.50 -9.49 4.12
N GLU A 28 -8.18 -9.46 3.88
CA GLU A 28 -7.22 -8.70 4.68
C GLU A 28 -7.13 -7.23 4.23
N THR A 29 -7.58 -6.91 3.01
CA THR A 29 -7.33 -5.61 2.36
C THR A 29 -8.46 -4.60 2.50
N GLY A 30 -9.69 -5.02 2.82
CA GLY A 30 -10.88 -4.15 2.85
C GLY A 30 -10.72 -2.87 3.69
N PRO A 31 -10.31 -2.95 4.97
CA PRO A 31 -10.13 -1.75 5.81
C PRO A 31 -9.09 -0.76 5.26
N ILE A 32 -8.00 -1.26 4.67
CA ILE A 32 -6.95 -0.41 4.08
C ILE A 32 -7.47 0.25 2.80
N ALA A 33 -8.17 -0.50 1.94
CA ALA A 33 -8.79 0.06 0.73
C ALA A 33 -9.80 1.17 1.04
N HIS A 34 -10.55 1.03 2.15
CA HIS A 34 -11.43 2.08 2.63
C HIS A 34 -10.68 3.35 3.02
N ALA A 35 -9.57 3.23 3.75
CA ALA A 35 -8.72 4.35 4.16
C ALA A 35 -8.06 5.05 2.95
N LEU A 36 -7.59 4.27 1.97
CA LEU A 36 -7.01 4.77 0.73
C LEU A 36 -8.05 5.53 -0.13
N ARG A 37 -9.26 4.97 -0.27
CA ARG A 37 -10.36 5.66 -0.95
C ARG A 37 -10.75 6.94 -0.22
N ALA A 38 -10.77 6.87 1.11
CA ALA A 38 -11.05 7.99 1.99
C ALA A 38 -10.06 9.15 1.84
N SER A 39 -8.83 8.89 1.40
CA SER A 39 -7.83 9.93 1.10
C SER A 39 -7.93 10.50 -0.32
N GLY A 40 -8.99 10.15 -1.06
CA GLY A 40 -9.25 10.67 -2.41
C GLY A 40 -8.79 9.77 -3.55
N GLN A 41 -8.28 8.56 -3.29
CA GLN A 41 -7.96 7.61 -4.36
C GLN A 41 -9.23 7.05 -5.01
N ALA A 42 -9.27 7.04 -6.34
CA ALA A 42 -10.35 6.44 -7.11
C ALA A 42 -10.17 4.91 -7.15
N ILE A 43 -10.72 4.22 -6.14
CA ILE A 43 -10.70 2.75 -6.04
C ILE A 43 -12.12 2.23 -6.23
N GLU A 44 -12.31 1.38 -7.25
CA GLU A 44 -13.58 0.69 -7.50
C GLU A 44 -14.01 -0.15 -6.28
N ARG A 45 -15.32 -0.29 -6.08
CA ARG A 45 -15.89 -1.04 -4.94
C ARG A 45 -16.10 -2.52 -5.28
N THR A 46 -15.05 -3.15 -5.80
CA THR A 46 -14.98 -4.59 -6.04
C THR A 46 -13.83 -5.17 -5.21
N PRO A 47 -13.97 -6.39 -4.66
CA PRO A 47 -12.94 -7.01 -3.83
C PRO A 47 -11.57 -7.04 -4.52
N GLU A 48 -11.53 -7.36 -5.82
CA GLU A 48 -10.32 -7.45 -6.62
C GLU A 48 -9.63 -6.09 -6.79
N ALA A 49 -10.39 -5.04 -7.06
CA ALA A 49 -9.84 -3.69 -7.21
C ALA A 49 -9.33 -3.14 -5.88
N GLU A 50 -10.03 -3.42 -4.79
CA GLU A 50 -9.60 -3.05 -3.43
C GLU A 50 -8.30 -3.75 -3.05
N GLN A 51 -8.21 -5.06 -3.28
CA GLN A 51 -6.99 -5.81 -3.04
C GLN A 51 -5.84 -5.28 -3.89
N ALA A 52 -6.05 -5.08 -5.20
CA ALA A 52 -5.01 -4.60 -6.10
C ALA A 52 -4.46 -3.21 -5.67
N ALA A 53 -5.35 -2.30 -5.27
CA ALA A 53 -4.94 -0.98 -4.78
C ALA A 53 -4.09 -1.08 -3.50
N VAL A 54 -4.49 -1.94 -2.56
CA VAL A 54 -3.74 -2.15 -1.31
C VAL A 54 -2.40 -2.83 -1.57
N LEU A 55 -2.36 -3.88 -2.40
CA LEU A 55 -1.12 -4.56 -2.79
C LEU A 55 -0.15 -3.60 -3.49
N HIS A 56 -0.65 -2.77 -4.40
CA HIS A 56 0.14 -1.74 -5.06
C HIS A 56 0.76 -0.77 -4.05
N TRP A 57 -0.05 -0.26 -3.12
CA TRP A 57 0.38 0.68 -2.10
C TRP A 57 1.43 0.07 -1.16
N LEU A 58 1.17 -1.13 -0.62
CA LEU A 58 2.08 -1.85 0.27
C LEU A 58 3.37 -2.31 -0.42
N THR A 59 3.30 -2.68 -1.69
CA THR A 59 4.49 -3.02 -2.49
C THR A 59 5.45 -1.84 -2.53
N GLY A 60 4.95 -0.61 -2.57
CA GLY A 60 5.76 0.59 -2.47
C GLY A 60 6.62 0.63 -1.20
N PHE A 61 6.01 0.35 -0.04
CA PHE A 61 6.73 0.28 1.24
C PHE A 61 7.70 -0.90 1.32
N ALA A 62 7.31 -2.06 0.79
CA ALA A 62 8.16 -3.25 0.76
C ALA A 62 9.43 -3.02 -0.06
N LEU A 63 9.32 -2.29 -1.19
CA LEU A 63 10.45 -1.92 -2.03
C LEU A 63 11.35 -0.85 -1.38
N GLU A 64 10.76 0.11 -0.65
CA GLU A 64 11.49 1.25 -0.09
C GLU A 64 12.16 0.96 1.27
N HIS A 65 11.52 0.14 2.11
CA HIS A 65 11.95 -0.05 3.51
C HIS A 65 12.32 -1.49 3.85
N GLY A 66 12.18 -2.44 2.91
CA GLY A 66 12.57 -3.83 3.14
C GLY A 66 11.89 -4.41 4.37
N ALA A 67 12.66 -4.88 5.36
CA ALA A 67 12.13 -5.50 6.59
C ALA A 67 11.27 -4.54 7.45
N ASP A 68 11.47 -3.23 7.34
CA ASP A 68 10.75 -2.22 8.12
C ASP A 68 9.42 -1.77 7.48
N TRP A 69 9.02 -2.36 6.36
CA TRP A 69 7.87 -1.92 5.57
C TRP A 69 6.57 -1.82 6.38
N GLU A 70 6.30 -2.76 7.29
CA GLU A 70 5.07 -2.76 8.11
C GLU A 70 5.00 -1.52 9.01
N ARG A 71 6.13 -1.12 9.61
CA ARG A 71 6.20 0.08 10.47
C ARG A 71 5.88 1.34 9.67
N HIS A 72 6.46 1.47 8.48
CA HIS A 72 6.27 2.64 7.63
C HIS A 72 4.85 2.68 7.01
N ALA A 73 4.33 1.53 6.58
CA ALA A 73 2.96 1.42 6.10
C ALA A 73 1.93 1.73 7.20
N ALA A 74 2.12 1.21 8.42
CA ALA A 74 1.24 1.50 9.54
C ALA A 74 1.25 2.99 9.91
N ALA A 75 2.42 3.63 9.93
CA ALA A 75 2.53 5.07 10.18
C ALA A 75 1.82 5.90 9.09
N ALA A 76 1.99 5.53 7.81
CA ALA A 76 1.31 6.20 6.71
C ALA A 76 -0.23 6.00 6.78
N LEU A 77 -0.69 4.78 7.07
CA LEU A 77 -2.11 4.49 7.23
C LEU A 77 -2.73 5.29 8.37
N HIS A 78 -2.02 5.43 9.50
CA HIS A 78 -2.47 6.25 10.62
C HIS A 78 -2.74 7.70 10.18
N VAL A 79 -1.80 8.33 9.45
CA VAL A 79 -1.96 9.69 8.92
C VAL A 79 -3.18 9.80 7.99
N LEU A 80 -3.42 8.81 7.12
CA LEU A 80 -4.58 8.79 6.23
C LEU A 80 -5.90 8.72 7.02
N THR A 81 -5.92 8.01 8.14
CA THR A 81 -7.10 7.90 9.01
C THR A 81 -7.32 9.11 9.91
N GLU A 82 -6.26 9.76 10.39
CA GLU A 82 -6.34 10.96 11.24
C GLU A 82 -6.71 12.22 10.47
N SER A 83 -6.32 12.32 9.19
CA SER A 83 -6.67 13.44 8.30
C SER A 83 -8.19 13.59 8.07
N LYS A 84 -9.02 12.73 8.66
CA LYS A 84 -10.48 12.79 8.67
C LYS A 84 -11.11 13.29 9.98
N GLY A 85 -10.30 13.60 10.99
CA GLY A 85 -10.76 14.06 12.31
C GLY A 85 -10.90 15.57 12.50
N GLY A 86 -10.91 16.37 11.42
CA GLY A 86 -11.02 17.84 11.45
C GLY A 86 -12.25 18.36 10.72
#